data_AF-A0A927Z7K4-F1
#
_entry.id   AF-A0A927Z7K4-F1
#
_cell.length_a   1.000
_cell.length_b   1.000
_cell.length_c   1.000
_cell.angle_alpha   90.00
_cell.angle_beta   90.00
_cell.angle_gamma   90.00
#
_symmetry.space_group_name_H-M   'P 1'
#
loop_
_entity.id
_entity.type
_entity.pdbx_description
1 polymer ?
#
loop_
_entity_poly.entity_id
_entity_poly.type
_entity_poly.pdbx_seq_one_letter_code
_entity_poly.pdbx_strand_id
1 'polypeptide(L)'
;KLKKGSTVSIEEETENGWYQISYKNATAYVSDQYITLIDEESEDAEDAEITEEDTYNNDWDGPVLTRRAGTVQGPSGKETYYNLDMSGVIRIMQNQGYDYEYWVREDGVKMYGDYIMCAANLNVHPRGSLVESSLGTCIVCDTGGFASGNPNQLDIAVTW
;
A
#
# COMPACT_ATOMS: atom_id res chain seq x y z
N LYS A 1 -1.15 -4.42 -36.50
CA LYS A 1 -0.57 -5.55 -35.73
C LYS A 1 -0.58 -5.17 -34.26
N LEU A 2 -1.28 -5.93 -33.43
CA LEU A 2 -1.29 -5.75 -31.98
C LEU A 2 0.02 -6.29 -31.40
N LYS A 3 0.62 -5.55 -30.47
CA LYS A 3 1.82 -6.00 -29.75
C LYS A 3 1.36 -6.64 -28.44
N LYS A 4 2.11 -7.63 -27.95
CA LYS A 4 1.89 -8.20 -26.61
C LYS A 4 1.86 -7.08 -25.57
N GLY A 5 0.83 -7.06 -24.72
CA GLY A 5 0.61 -6.00 -23.72
C GLY A 5 -0.15 -4.77 -24.23
N SER A 6 -0.80 -4.84 -25.40
CA SER A 6 -1.72 -3.78 -25.84
C SER A 6 -3.10 -4.00 -25.21
N THR A 7 -3.62 -3.00 -24.51
CA THR A 7 -5.01 -3.00 -24.01
C THR A 7 -5.99 -2.69 -25.13
N VAL A 8 -7.10 -3.40 -25.16
CA VAL A 8 -8.17 -3.29 -26.16
C VAL A 8 -9.51 -3.46 -25.44
N SER A 9 -10.53 -2.72 -25.90
CA SER A 9 -11.89 -2.85 -25.36
C SER A 9 -12.62 -3.97 -26.08
N ILE A 10 -13.22 -4.89 -25.31
CA ILE A 10 -14.04 -5.98 -25.83
C ILE A 10 -15.46 -5.45 -26.02
N GLU A 11 -15.99 -5.63 -27.22
CA GLU A 11 -17.36 -5.24 -27.57
C GLU A 11 -18.33 -6.41 -27.47
N GLU A 12 -17.87 -7.64 -27.74
CA GLU A 12 -18.70 -8.84 -27.70
C GLU A 12 -17.87 -10.11 -27.44
N GLU A 13 -18.42 -11.04 -26.67
CA GLU A 13 -17.90 -12.40 -26.51
C GLU A 13 -18.67 -13.36 -27.41
N THR A 14 -17.95 -14.13 -28.23
CA THR A 14 -18.57 -15.14 -29.10
C THR A 14 -18.34 -16.54 -28.52
N GLU A 15 -19.36 -17.40 -28.56
CA GLU A 15 -19.36 -18.74 -27.95
C GLU A 15 -18.30 -19.71 -28.51
N ASN A 16 -17.56 -19.31 -29.54
CA ASN A 16 -16.53 -20.10 -30.19
C ASN A 16 -15.08 -19.71 -29.77
N GLY A 17 -14.91 -18.99 -28.66
CA GLY A 17 -13.60 -18.65 -28.10
C GLY A 17 -12.92 -17.43 -28.73
N TRP A 18 -13.71 -16.52 -29.31
CA TRP A 18 -13.22 -15.26 -29.87
C TRP A 18 -13.92 -14.06 -29.24
N TYR A 19 -13.16 -12.99 -29.03
CA TYR A 19 -13.64 -11.68 -28.61
C TYR A 19 -13.63 -10.72 -29.79
N GLN A 20 -14.73 -10.00 -30.00
CA GLN A 20 -14.74 -8.83 -30.86
C GLN A 20 -14.18 -7.65 -30.09
N ILE A 21 -13.19 -6.97 -30.67
CA ILE A 21 -12.53 -5.81 -30.07
C ILE A 21 -12.56 -4.60 -31.01
N SER A 22 -12.55 -3.42 -30.41
CA SER A 22 -12.34 -2.16 -31.14
C SER A 22 -10.91 -1.66 -30.92
N TYR A 23 -10.19 -1.41 -32.00
CA TYR A 23 -8.84 -0.88 -31.94
C TYR A 23 -8.59 0.11 -33.08
N LYS A 24 -8.26 1.36 -32.74
CA LYS A 24 -7.99 2.45 -33.70
C LYS A 24 -9.12 2.66 -34.71
N ASN A 25 -10.37 2.68 -34.23
CA ASN A 25 -11.59 2.85 -35.03
C ASN A 25 -11.82 1.75 -36.08
N ALA A 26 -11.32 0.54 -35.84
CA ALA A 26 -11.61 -0.63 -36.64
C ALA A 26 -11.98 -1.82 -35.73
N THR A 27 -13.00 -2.57 -36.16
CA THR A 27 -13.43 -3.81 -35.51
C THR A 27 -12.52 -4.96 -35.92
N ALA A 28 -12.08 -5.76 -34.95
CA ALA A 28 -11.26 -6.94 -35.17
C ALA A 28 -11.65 -8.07 -34.20
N TYR A 29 -11.23 -9.29 -34.49
CA TYR A 29 -11.44 -10.44 -33.60
C TYR A 29 -10.11 -10.92 -33.03
N VAL A 30 -10.11 -11.29 -31.75
CA VAL A 30 -8.95 -11.84 -31.04
C VAL A 30 -9.38 -13.07 -30.25
N SER A 31 -8.55 -14.12 -30.26
CA SER A 31 -8.87 -15.35 -29.54
C SER A 31 -8.69 -15.16 -28.04
N ASP A 32 -9.58 -15.77 -27.28
CA ASP A 32 -9.59 -15.83 -25.82
C ASP A 32 -8.24 -16.27 -25.21
N GLN A 33 -7.52 -17.18 -25.86
CA GLN A 33 -6.23 -17.71 -25.42
C GLN A 33 -5.13 -16.65 -25.31
N TYR A 34 -5.34 -15.49 -25.92
CA TYR A 34 -4.39 -14.37 -25.93
C TYR A 34 -4.89 -13.13 -25.21
N ILE A 35 -6.03 -13.22 -24.52
CA ILE A 35 -6.66 -12.12 -23.79
C ILE A 35 -6.67 -12.44 -22.31
N THR A 36 -6.33 -11.41 -21.52
CA THR A 36 -6.54 -11.41 -20.08
C THR A 36 -7.63 -10.38 -19.83
N LEU A 37 -8.80 -10.85 -19.37
CA LEU A 37 -9.92 -9.98 -19.02
C LEU A 37 -9.56 -9.20 -17.76
N ILE A 38 -9.86 -7.91 -17.77
CA ILE A 38 -9.63 -6.99 -16.66
C ILE A 38 -11.01 -6.40 -16.38
N ASP A 39 -11.67 -6.88 -15.34
CA ASP A 39 -13.04 -6.47 -15.01
C ASP A 39 -12.99 -5.07 -14.38
N GLU A 40 -13.46 -4.07 -15.11
CA GLU A 40 -13.84 -2.77 -14.53
C GLU A 40 -15.35 -2.86 -14.21
N GLU A 41 -15.69 -3.17 -12.95
CA GLU A 41 -17.07 -3.17 -12.48
C GLU A 41 -17.63 -1.74 -12.43
N SER A 42 -18.78 -1.55 -13.09
CA SER A 42 -19.50 -0.30 -13.25
C SER A 42 -20.46 0.00 -12.09
N GLU A 43 -20.37 1.22 -11.55
CA GLU A 43 -21.27 1.84 -10.57
C GLU A 43 -22.65 2.19 -11.16
N ASP A 44 -23.73 1.92 -10.40
CA ASP A 44 -24.86 2.88 -10.24
C ASP A 44 -25.81 2.42 -9.11
N ALA A 45 -25.72 3.06 -7.93
CA ALA A 45 -26.82 3.51 -7.05
C ALA A 45 -26.28 3.94 -5.65
N GLU A 46 -26.20 5.26 -5.43
CA GLU A 46 -25.78 5.97 -4.20
C GLU A 46 -26.86 6.07 -3.09
N ASP A 47 -26.58 6.48 -1.84
CA ASP A 47 -25.36 7.01 -1.21
C ASP A 47 -25.06 6.41 0.18
N ALA A 48 -23.85 5.87 0.34
CA ALA A 48 -23.05 5.94 1.57
C ALA A 48 -21.57 5.88 1.15
N GLU A 49 -20.90 7.03 1.19
CA GLU A 49 -19.48 7.20 0.83
C GLU A 49 -18.60 6.15 1.50
N ILE A 50 -17.97 5.29 0.69
CA ILE A 50 -16.81 4.49 1.07
C ILE A 50 -15.79 4.68 -0.05
N THR A 51 -14.77 5.49 0.22
CA THR A 51 -13.68 5.83 -0.69
C THR A 51 -12.56 4.79 -0.61
N GLU A 52 -12.12 4.29 -1.76
CA GLU A 52 -10.80 3.71 -2.12
C GLU A 52 -9.90 3.08 -1.01
N GLU A 53 -10.46 2.34 -0.05
CA GLU A 53 -9.70 1.50 0.90
C GLU A 53 -9.92 0.03 0.58
N ASP A 54 -9.28 -0.51 -0.47
CA ASP A 54 -9.15 -1.97 -0.60
C ASP A 54 -7.86 -2.34 -1.34
N THR A 55 -6.73 -2.16 -0.65
CA THR A 55 -5.62 -3.14 -0.64
C THR A 55 -4.53 -2.74 0.37
N TYR A 56 -4.87 -2.73 1.66
CA TYR A 56 -3.89 -2.98 2.72
C TYR A 56 -4.34 -4.27 3.41
N ASN A 57 -3.50 -5.31 3.46
CA ASN A 57 -3.87 -6.61 4.03
C ASN A 57 -4.27 -6.46 5.51
N ASN A 58 -5.55 -6.26 5.77
CA ASN A 58 -6.14 -6.06 7.09
C ASN A 58 -6.64 -7.39 7.69
N ASP A 59 -5.84 -8.45 7.65
CA ASP A 59 -6.11 -9.68 8.42
C ASP A 59 -6.01 -9.45 9.96
N TRP A 60 -5.86 -8.19 10.39
CA TRP A 60 -5.77 -7.78 11.78
C TRP A 60 -7.15 -7.40 12.34
N ASP A 61 -7.70 -8.24 13.22
CA ASP A 61 -8.94 -8.00 13.99
C ASP A 61 -8.67 -7.33 15.36
N GLY A 62 -7.48 -6.78 15.56
CA GLY A 62 -7.13 -6.13 16.83
C GLY A 62 -7.34 -4.62 16.83
N PRO A 63 -6.97 -3.95 17.93
CA PRO A 63 -7.03 -2.50 18.00
C PRO A 63 -6.16 -1.84 16.92
N VAL A 64 -6.70 -0.83 16.25
CA VAL A 64 -6.00 -0.01 15.25
C VAL A 64 -5.50 1.28 15.88
N LEU A 65 -4.25 1.64 15.60
CA LEU A 65 -3.65 2.86 16.12
C LEU A 65 -4.37 4.08 15.54
N THR A 66 -4.79 4.99 16.42
CA THR A 66 -5.39 6.26 16.03
C THR A 66 -4.83 7.39 16.88
N ARG A 67 -5.00 8.63 16.41
CA ARG A 67 -4.67 9.85 17.17
C ARG A 67 -5.21 9.85 18.59
N ARG A 68 -6.45 9.38 18.78
CA ARG A 68 -7.11 9.36 20.09
C ARG A 68 -6.64 8.19 20.95
N ALA A 69 -6.29 7.06 20.35
CA ALA A 69 -5.83 5.89 21.09
C ALA A 69 -4.49 6.16 21.78
N GLY A 70 -3.58 6.91 21.14
CA GLY A 70 -2.25 7.19 21.73
C GLY A 70 -1.28 6.03 21.59
N THR A 71 -1.77 4.82 21.85
CA THR A 71 -1.01 3.58 21.91
C THR A 71 -1.95 2.39 21.71
N VAL A 72 -1.50 1.37 20.99
CA VAL A 72 -2.19 0.08 20.88
C VAL A 72 -1.21 -1.10 21.02
N GLN A 73 -1.73 -2.31 21.10
CA GLN A 73 -0.97 -3.53 20.85
C GLN A 73 -1.37 -4.01 19.46
N GLY A 74 -0.47 -3.90 18.50
CA GLY A 74 -0.65 -4.39 17.15
C GLY A 74 0.03 -5.75 16.93
N PRO A 75 0.05 -6.24 15.68
CA PRO A 75 0.51 -7.58 15.35
C PRO A 75 1.98 -7.84 15.70
N SER A 76 2.82 -6.80 15.66
CA SER A 76 4.26 -6.91 15.96
C SER A 76 4.66 -6.41 17.35
N GLY A 77 3.69 -5.99 18.17
CA GLY A 77 3.91 -5.51 19.52
C GLY A 77 3.27 -4.15 19.80
N LYS A 78 3.83 -3.42 20.75
CA LYS A 78 3.31 -2.11 21.15
C LYS A 78 3.49 -1.12 20.00
N GLU A 79 2.45 -0.37 19.68
CA GLU A 79 2.51 0.69 18.68
C GLU A 79 2.22 2.04 19.31
N THR A 80 3.03 3.02 18.94
CA THR A 80 2.85 4.45 19.23
C THR A 80 3.02 5.24 17.94
N TYR A 81 2.93 6.56 18.01
CA TYR A 81 3.16 7.42 16.86
C TYR A 81 4.02 8.63 17.19
N TYR A 82 4.63 9.19 16.15
CA TYR A 82 5.33 10.46 16.21
C TYR A 82 5.12 11.29 14.94
N ASN A 83 5.20 12.61 15.11
CA ASN A 83 5.10 13.57 14.02
C ASN A 83 6.39 14.38 13.91
N LEU A 84 7.41 13.77 13.30
CA LEU A 84 8.68 14.43 12.97
C LEU A 84 8.80 14.62 11.46
N ASP A 85 9.64 15.57 11.05
CA ASP A 85 10.03 15.74 9.65
C ASP A 85 10.89 14.55 9.21
N MET A 86 10.39 13.79 8.23
CA MET A 86 11.04 12.60 7.71
C MET A 86 12.11 12.90 6.65
N SER A 87 12.32 14.16 6.26
CA SER A 87 13.29 14.55 5.22
C SER A 87 14.70 13.98 5.45
N GLY A 88 15.20 14.07 6.68
CA GLY A 88 16.50 13.50 7.06
C GLY A 88 16.53 11.98 7.00
N VAL A 89 15.43 11.34 7.42
CA VAL A 89 15.27 9.88 7.43
C VAL A 89 15.20 9.32 6.01
N ILE A 90 14.43 9.96 5.13
CA ILE A 90 14.30 9.65 3.71
C ILE A 90 15.67 9.71 3.05
N ARG A 91 16.43 10.80 3.25
CA ARG A 91 17.78 10.92 2.69
C ARG A 91 18.71 9.78 3.14
N ILE A 92 18.61 9.35 4.39
CA ILE A 92 19.38 8.20 4.91
C ILE A 92 18.94 6.89 4.24
N MET A 93 17.63 6.69 4.02
CA MET A 93 17.08 5.52 3.31
C MET A 93 17.56 5.47 1.86
N GLN A 94 17.47 6.59 1.13
CA GLN A 94 17.94 6.72 -0.25
C GLN A 94 19.43 6.43 -0.38
N ASN A 95 20.26 6.97 0.54
CA ASN A 95 21.69 6.69 0.57
C ASN A 95 22.03 5.21 0.86
N GLN A 96 21.08 4.44 1.39
CA GLN A 96 21.21 3.00 1.62
C GLN A 96 20.61 2.16 0.48
N GLY A 97 20.13 2.79 -0.59
CA GLY A 97 19.57 2.11 -1.77
C GLY A 97 18.07 1.88 -1.71
N TYR A 98 17.38 2.36 -0.67
CA TYR A 98 15.92 2.37 -0.62
C TYR A 98 15.44 3.68 -1.24
N ASP A 99 15.22 3.68 -2.55
CA ASP A 99 14.77 4.86 -3.31
C ASP A 99 13.29 4.71 -3.65
N TYR A 100 12.43 5.27 -2.79
CA TYR A 100 10.98 5.24 -2.94
C TYR A 100 10.40 6.65 -2.84
N GLU A 101 9.18 6.82 -3.31
CA GLU A 101 8.46 8.08 -3.18
C GLU A 101 7.94 8.26 -1.75
N TYR A 102 8.14 9.44 -1.17
CA TYR A 102 7.49 9.84 0.07
C TYR A 102 6.16 10.51 -0.22
N TRP A 103 5.13 10.10 0.49
CA TRP A 103 3.80 10.71 0.43
C TRP A 103 3.07 10.52 1.78
N VAL A 104 1.88 11.11 1.91
CA VAL A 104 1.06 10.99 3.13
C VAL A 104 -0.28 10.39 2.72
N ARG A 105 -0.66 9.28 3.34
CA ARG A 105 -1.96 8.63 3.15
C ARG A 105 -3.08 9.48 3.76
N GLU A 106 -4.32 9.28 3.31
CA GLU A 106 -5.48 10.05 3.75
C GLU A 106 -5.68 10.07 5.28
N ASP A 107 -5.38 8.94 5.94
CA ASP A 107 -5.40 8.79 7.40
C ASP A 107 -4.23 9.49 8.14
N GLY A 108 -3.37 10.18 7.39
CA GLY A 108 -2.24 10.95 7.90
C GLY A 108 -0.99 10.14 8.18
N VAL A 109 -0.94 8.85 7.79
CA VAL A 109 0.27 8.03 7.91
C VAL A 109 1.29 8.44 6.85
N LYS A 110 2.55 8.55 7.25
CA LYS A 110 3.66 8.91 6.35
C LYS A 110 4.17 7.65 5.65
N MET A 111 4.17 7.69 4.33
CA MET A 111 4.45 6.56 3.46
C MET A 111 5.80 6.71 2.77
N TYR A 112 6.44 5.59 2.47
CA TYR A 112 7.67 5.51 1.67
C TYR A 112 7.59 4.32 0.71
N GLY A 113 7.19 4.62 -0.53
CA GLY A 113 6.67 3.62 -1.47
C GLY A 113 5.32 3.12 -0.99
N ASP A 114 5.11 1.80 -1.04
CA ASP A 114 3.86 1.16 -0.58
C ASP A 114 3.82 0.92 0.94
N TYR A 115 4.89 1.29 1.66
CA TYR A 115 5.08 0.95 3.06
C TYR A 115 4.95 2.15 3.99
N ILE A 116 4.43 1.91 5.18
CA ILE A 116 4.35 2.89 6.26
C ILE A 116 5.74 3.14 6.83
N MET A 117 6.12 4.39 7.03
CA MET A 117 7.38 4.71 7.69
C MET A 117 7.25 4.48 9.20
N CYS A 118 8.13 3.65 9.78
CA CYS A 118 8.18 3.48 11.24
C CYS A 118 9.61 3.51 11.81
N ALA A 119 9.68 3.76 13.12
CA ALA A 119 10.86 3.56 13.94
C ALA A 119 10.76 2.25 14.72
N ALA A 120 11.89 1.56 14.88
CA ALA A 120 11.98 0.34 15.67
C ALA A 120 13.36 0.20 16.35
N ASN A 121 13.54 -0.86 17.16
CA ASN A 121 14.86 -1.25 17.62
C ASN A 121 15.65 -1.91 16.47
N LEU A 122 16.74 -1.28 16.03
CA LEU A 122 17.52 -1.74 14.88
C LEU A 122 18.27 -3.06 15.09
N ASN A 123 18.40 -3.54 16.34
CA ASN A 123 18.94 -4.87 16.62
C ASN A 123 17.89 -5.98 16.44
N VAL A 124 16.60 -5.63 16.52
CA VAL A 124 15.48 -6.57 16.33
C VAL A 124 14.96 -6.50 14.90
N HIS A 125 14.71 -5.27 14.43
CA HIS A 125 14.30 -5.00 13.06
C HIS A 125 15.31 -4.03 12.43
N PRO A 126 16.34 -4.55 11.73
CA PRO A 126 17.29 -3.71 11.02
C PRO A 126 16.59 -2.78 10.01
N ARG A 127 17.25 -1.66 9.69
CA ARG A 127 16.70 -0.69 8.75
C ARG A 127 16.38 -1.33 7.38
N GLY A 128 15.21 -1.02 6.84
CA GLY A 128 14.65 -1.61 5.63
C GLY A 128 13.84 -2.90 5.87
N SER A 129 13.80 -3.42 7.10
CA SER A 129 12.92 -4.55 7.43
C SER A 129 11.45 -4.16 7.25
N LEU A 130 10.66 -5.09 6.73
CA LEU A 130 9.21 -4.97 6.68
C LEU A 130 8.60 -5.60 7.93
N VAL A 131 7.71 -4.86 8.60
CA VAL A 131 7.11 -5.25 9.89
C VAL A 131 5.64 -4.87 9.90
N GLU A 132 4.76 -5.81 10.21
CA GLU A 132 3.33 -5.56 10.27
C GLU A 132 2.96 -4.64 11.43
N SER A 133 2.06 -3.69 11.16
CA SER A 133 1.44 -2.85 12.18
C SER A 133 -0.08 -2.89 12.07
N SER A 134 -0.77 -2.33 13.06
CA SER A 134 -2.22 -2.22 13.02
C SER A 134 -2.76 -1.29 11.92
N LEU A 135 -1.88 -0.52 11.25
CA LEU A 135 -2.23 0.38 10.14
C LEU A 135 -1.78 -0.14 8.76
N GLY A 136 -1.11 -1.30 8.73
CA GLY A 136 -0.52 -1.93 7.53
C GLY A 136 0.97 -2.23 7.69
N THR A 137 1.60 -2.73 6.62
CA THR A 137 3.02 -3.09 6.60
C THR A 137 3.91 -1.84 6.67
N CYS A 138 4.81 -1.81 7.65
CA CYS A 138 5.79 -0.76 7.84
C CYS A 138 7.16 -1.12 7.27
N ILE A 139 7.88 -0.13 6.75
CA ILE A 139 9.32 -0.18 6.54
C ILE A 139 10.05 0.48 7.71
N VAL A 140 10.96 -0.26 8.34
CA VAL A 140 11.78 0.28 9.43
C VAL A 140 12.79 1.27 8.85
N CYS A 141 12.52 2.54 9.09
CA CYS A 141 13.31 3.64 8.55
C CYS A 141 13.92 4.49 9.67
N ASP A 142 13.60 4.28 10.93
CA ASP A 142 14.18 5.10 12.00
C ASP A 142 14.36 4.32 13.31
N THR A 143 14.91 4.97 14.32
CA THR A 143 14.98 4.46 15.69
C THR A 143 14.76 5.57 16.70
N GLY A 144 14.40 5.22 17.93
CA GLY A 144 14.13 6.18 18.99
C GLY A 144 14.58 5.68 20.36
N GLY A 145 14.58 6.57 21.36
CA GLY A 145 14.98 6.22 22.73
C GLY A 145 14.18 5.09 23.36
N PHE A 146 12.92 4.90 22.91
CA PHE A 146 12.04 3.82 23.36
C PHE A 146 12.65 2.43 23.10
N ALA A 147 13.49 2.27 22.08
CA ALA A 147 14.04 0.99 21.66
C ALA A 147 14.86 0.30 22.75
N SER A 148 15.44 1.08 23.67
CA SER A 148 16.21 0.57 24.81
C SER A 148 15.36 -0.13 25.87
N GLY A 149 14.10 0.30 26.03
CA GLY A 149 13.16 -0.24 27.03
C GLY A 149 12.12 -1.19 26.44
N ASN A 150 11.74 -1.00 25.17
CA ASN A 150 10.73 -1.79 24.47
C ASN A 150 11.26 -2.22 23.08
N PRO A 151 12.01 -3.32 22.99
CA PRO A 151 12.69 -3.71 21.76
C PRO A 151 11.73 -4.12 20.61
N ASN A 152 10.50 -4.51 20.93
CA ASN A 152 9.47 -4.85 19.95
C ASN A 152 8.43 -3.73 19.74
N GLN A 153 8.68 -2.52 20.25
CA GLN A 153 7.78 -1.39 20.00
C GLN A 153 8.01 -0.84 18.60
N LEU A 154 6.93 -0.50 17.90
CA LEU A 154 6.95 0.32 16.71
C LEU A 154 6.46 1.71 17.06
N ASP A 155 7.13 2.72 16.50
CA ASP A 155 6.67 4.10 16.53
C ASP A 155 6.34 4.50 15.09
N ILE A 156 5.08 4.79 14.80
CA ILE A 156 4.58 5.00 13.43
C ILE A 156 4.70 6.49 13.08
N ALA A 157 5.27 6.79 11.92
CA ALA A 157 5.39 8.17 11.46
C ALA A 157 4.05 8.65 10.88
N VAL A 158 3.50 9.71 11.47
CA VAL A 158 2.18 10.26 11.11
C VAL A 158 2.21 11.79 11.05
N THR A 159 1.13 12.41 10.60
CA THR A 159 0.96 13.87 10.54
C THR A 159 0.13 14.47 11.68
N TRP A 160 -0.46 13.66 12.56
CA TRP A 160 -1.41 14.08 13.61
C TRP A 160 -0.89 14.07 15.05
#